data_AF-F2VQW2-F1
#
_entry.id   AF-F2VQW2-F1
#
_cell.length_a   1.000
_cell.length_b   1.000
_cell.length_c   1.000
_cell.angle_alpha   90.00
_cell.angle_beta   90.00
_cell.angle_gamma   90.00
#
_symmetry.space_group_name_H-M   'P 1'
#
loop_
_entity.id
_entity.type
_entity.pdbx_description
1 polymer ?
#
loop_
_entity_poly.entity_id
_entity_poly.type
_entity_poly.pdbx_seq_one_letter_code
_entity_poly.pdbx_strand_id
1 'polypeptide(L)' 'LDNICSIYNLKTREGNVRVSRELAGHTGYLSCCRFLDDNQIVTSSGDTTCALWDIETGQQTTTFAGHTGDVMSLSLA' A
#
# COMPACT_ATOMS: atom_id res chain seq x y z
N LEU A 1 7.99 2.74 12.80
CA LEU A 1 7.19 2.18 11.70
C LEU A 1 5.78 2.66 11.94
N ASP A 2 5.22 3.40 10.99
CA ASP A 2 3.92 4.08 11.06
C ASP A 2 2.77 3.24 10.48
N ASN A 3 3.08 2.08 9.88
CA ASN A 3 2.13 1.14 9.28
C ASN A 3 1.30 1.73 8.12
N ILE A 4 1.75 2.85 7.55
CA ILE A 4 1.04 3.62 6.52
C ILE A 4 1.79 3.53 5.20
N CYS A 5 1.07 3.31 4.10
CA CYS A 5 1.62 3.43 2.75
C CYS A 5 1.28 4.81 2.18
N SER A 6 2.27 5.70 2.09
CA SER A 6 2.10 7.04 1.51
C SER A 6 2.39 7.03 0.01
N ILE A 7 1.42 7.48 -0.77
CA ILE A 7 1.52 7.63 -2.24
C ILE A 7 1.80 9.09 -2.56
N TYR A 8 2.82 9.33 -3.38
CA TYR A 8 3.27 10.67 -3.76
C TYR A 8 2.91 10.97 -5.21
N ASN A 9 2.39 12.18 -5.46
CA ASN A 9 2.23 12.68 -6.82
C ASN A 9 3.46 13.48 -7.21
N LEU A 10 4.16 13.01 -8.25
CA LEU A 10 5.38 13.62 -8.77
C LEU A 10 5.13 14.64 -9.90
N LYS A 11 3.94 14.63 -10.51
CA LYS A 11 3.59 15.44 -11.69
C LYS A 11 2.76 16.68 -11.31
N THR A 12 3.05 17.31 -10.17
CA THR A 12 2.32 18.51 -9.77
C THR A 12 2.68 19.68 -10.67
N ARG A 13 1.68 20.48 -11.06
CA ARG A 13 1.88 21.67 -11.92
C ARG A 13 2.79 22.73 -11.28
N GLU A 14 2.92 22.68 -9.97
CA GLU A 14 3.67 23.63 -9.14
C GLU A 14 5.14 23.19 -8.91
N GLY A 15 5.54 22.02 -9.42
CA GLY A 15 6.91 21.49 -9.28
C GLY A 15 7.23 20.89 -7.90
N ASN A 16 6.29 20.93 -6.94
CA ASN A 16 6.47 20.40 -5.60
C ASN A 16 5.85 19.00 -5.45
N VAL A 17 6.67 18.01 -5.09
CA VAL A 17 6.17 16.67 -4.73
C VAL A 17 5.34 16.77 -3.46
N ARG A 18 4.15 16.16 -3.48
CA ARG A 18 3.27 16.11 -2.30
C ARG A 18 2.67 14.72 -2.11
N VAL A 19 2.30 14.42 -0.86
CA VAL A 19 1.50 13.24 -0.54
C VAL A 19 0.15 13.38 -1.23
N SER A 20 -0.17 12.43 -2.08
CA SER A 20 -1.46 12.31 -2.76
C SER A 20 -2.44 11.49 -1.92
N ARG A 21 -1.93 10.48 -1.20
CA ARG A 21 -2.73 9.64 -0.31
C ARG A 21 -1.89 8.96 0.76
N GLU A 22 -2.53 8.65 1.87
CA GLU A 22 -2.03 7.75 2.90
C GLU A 22 -3.01 6.59 3.04
N LEU A 23 -2.50 5.37 2.91
CA LEU A 23 -3.26 4.14 3.06
C LEU A 23 -2.96 3.57 4.44
N ALA A 24 -3.88 3.79 5.37
CA ALA A 24 -3.81 3.32 6.74
C ALA A 24 -4.80 2.17 6.94
N GLY A 25 -4.32 1.04 7.47
CA GLY A 25 -5.17 -0.13 7.75
C GLY A 25 -4.40 -1.38 8.14
N HIS A 26 -3.10 -1.43 7.87
CA HIS A 26 -2.24 -2.43 8.46
C HIS A 26 -2.00 -2.19 9.95
N THR A 27 -1.98 -3.26 10.73
CA THR A 27 -1.68 -3.22 12.18
C THR A 27 -0.22 -3.57 12.48
N GLY A 28 0.52 -3.99 11.46
CA GLY A 28 1.93 -4.30 11.49
C GLY A 28 2.72 -3.44 10.50
N TYR A 29 4.04 -3.64 10.49
CA TYR A 29 4.93 -2.89 9.63
C TYR A 29 4.69 -3.23 8.15
N LEU A 30 4.71 -2.23 7.28
CA LEU A 30 4.71 -2.44 5.84
C LEU A 30 6.07 -2.98 5.38
N SER A 31 6.05 -4.11 4.69
CA SER A 31 7.25 -4.79 4.21
C SER A 31 7.52 -4.56 2.72
N CYS A 32 6.46 -4.48 1.90
CA CYS A 32 6.56 -4.27 0.46
C CYS A 32 5.28 -3.66 -0.12
N CYS A 33 5.39 -3.02 -1.28
CA CYS A 33 4.25 -2.57 -2.08
C CYS A 33 4.54 -2.63 -3.59
N ARG A 34 3.51 -2.85 -4.41
CA ARG A 34 3.59 -2.80 -5.89
C ARG A 34 2.32 -2.21 -6.47
N PHE A 35 2.47 -1.23 -7.35
CA PHE A 35 1.37 -0.70 -8.16
C PHE A 35 0.97 -1.74 -9.21
N LEU A 36 -0.33 -1.95 -9.36
CA LEU A 36 -0.91 -2.65 -10.50
C LEU A 36 -1.13 -1.66 -11.66
N ASP A 37 -1.61 -0.47 -11.31
CA ASP A 37 -1.82 0.69 -12.17
C ASP A 37 -1.86 1.98 -11.32
N ASP A 38 -2.31 3.10 -11.90
CA ASP A 38 -2.40 4.40 -11.21
C ASP A 38 -3.49 4.45 -10.12
N ASN A 39 -4.44 3.51 -10.11
CA ASN A 39 -5.58 3.45 -9.20
C ASN A 39 -5.50 2.29 -8.20
N GLN A 40 -4.66 1.29 -8.44
CA GLN A 40 -4.56 0.11 -7.59
C GLN A 40 -3.13 -0.21 -7.16
N ILE A 41 -2.98 -0.56 -5.88
CA ILE A 41 -1.72 -0.98 -5.28
C ILE A 41 -1.93 -2.18 -4.35
N VAL A 42 -0.98 -3.10 -4.35
CA VAL A 42 -0.91 -4.20 -3.37
C VAL A 42 0.17 -3.88 -2.34
N THR A 43 -0.13 -4.09 -1.06
CA THR A 43 0.81 -4.00 0.05
C THR A 43 0.94 -5.34 0.77
N SER A 44 2.08 -5.59 1.40
CA SER A 44 2.30 -6.67 2.37
C SER A 44 2.76 -6.13 3.71
N SER A 45 2.39 -6.82 4.78
CA SER A 45 2.63 -6.37 6.15
C SER A 45 3.07 -7.50 7.09
N GLY A 46 3.74 -7.10 8.17
CA GLY A 46 4.03 -7.94 9.33
C GLY A 46 2.78 -8.32 10.14
N ASP A 47 1.60 -7.79 9.82
CA ASP A 47 0.32 -8.27 10.41
C ASP A 47 -0.20 -9.58 9.79
N THR A 48 0.65 -10.28 9.03
CA THR A 48 0.37 -11.55 8.37
C THR A 48 -0.59 -11.47 7.18
N THR A 49 -0.86 -10.25 6.69
CA THR A 49 -1.76 -10.03 5.55
C THR A 49 -1.09 -9.28 4.39
N CYS A 50 -1.63 -9.49 3.20
CA CYS A 50 -1.52 -8.52 2.10
C CYS A 50 -2.85 -7.83 1.90
N ALA A 51 -2.84 -6.63 1.31
CA ALA A 51 -4.06 -5.91 0.97
C ALA A 51 -3.96 -5.29 -0.43
N LEU A 52 -5.06 -5.35 -1.18
CA LEU A 52 -5.29 -4.56 -2.38
C LEU A 52 -6.04 -3.28 -1.98
N TRP A 53 -5.59 -2.16 -2.52
CA TRP A 53 -6.15 -0.85 -2.21
C TRP A 53 -6.63 -0.16 -3.48
N ASP A 54 -7.70 0.60 -3.32
CA ASP A 54 -8.10 1.63 -4.28
C ASP A 54 -7.50 2.97 -3.86
N ILE A 55 -6.69 3.56 -4.73
CA ILE A 55 -5.93 4.78 -4.48
C ILE A 55 -6.83 6.03 -4.53
N GLU A 56 -7.94 6.01 -5.25
CA GLU A 56 -8.84 7.16 -5.35
C GLU A 56 -9.67 7.37 -4.07
N THR A 57 -10.11 6.27 -3.47
CA THR A 57 -10.91 6.25 -2.24
C THR A 57 -10.05 6.07 -1.00
N GLY A 58 -8.85 5.49 -1.13
CA GLY A 58 -7.98 5.14 -0.01
C GLY A 58 -8.44 3.92 0.78
N GLN A 59 -9.38 3.14 0.24
CA GLN A 59 -9.96 2.00 0.94
C GLN A 59 -9.28 0.69 0.53
N GLN A 60 -9.23 -0.26 1.47
CA GLN A 60 -8.89 -1.64 1.19
C GLN A 60 -10.04 -2.27 0.40
N THR A 61 -9.77 -2.72 -0.82
CA THR A 61 -10.75 -3.42 -1.65
C THR A 61 -10.73 -4.91 -1.39
N THR A 62 -9.58 -5.48 -1.02
CA THR A 62 -9.45 -6.90 -0.69
C THR A 62 -8.32 -7.12 0.31
N THR A 63 -8.56 -8.02 1.28
CA THR A 63 -7.54 -8.50 2.20
C THR A 63 -7.20 -9.95 1.88
N PHE A 64 -5.92 -10.23 1.67
CA PHE A 64 -5.39 -11.57 1.48
C PHE A 64 -4.82 -12.06 2.81
N ALA A 65 -5.63 -12.81 3.54
CA ALA A 65 -5.23 -13.47 4.78
C ALA A 65 -4.86 -14.93 4.51
N GLY A 66 -3.90 -15.47 5.27
CA GLY A 66 -3.52 -16.89 5.18
C GLY A 66 -2.09 -17.19 5.61
N HIS A 67 -1.21 -16.19 5.60
CA HIS A 67 0.09 -16.34 6.23
C HIS A 67 -0.05 -16.43 7.75
N THR A 68 0.78 -17.24 8.39
CA THR A 68 0.82 -17.41 9.86
C THR A 68 1.98 -16.65 10.51
N GLY A 69 2.63 -15.79 9.75
CA GLY A 69 3.76 -14.97 10.16
C GLY A 69 3.96 -13.84 9.17
N ASP A 70 4.98 -13.02 9.41
CA ASP A 70 5.23 -11.80 8.67
C ASP A 70 5.36 -12.03 7.17
N VAL A 71 4.62 -11.25 6.38
CA VAL A 71 4.79 -11.25 4.93
C VAL A 71 5.94 -10.33 4.59
N MET A 72 7.04 -10.87 4.07
CA MET A 72 8.28 -10.09 3.89
C MET A 72 8.40 -9.39 2.53
N SER A 73 7.78 -9.92 1.49
CA SER A 73 7.87 -9.37 0.13
C SER A 73 6.76 -9.93 -0.76
N LEU A 74 6.52 -9.25 -1.87
CA LEU A 74 5.63 -9.66 -2.94
C LEU A 74 6.23 -9.25 -4.29
N SER A 75 5.82 -9.93 -5.36
CA SER A 75 6.10 -9.56 -6.75
C SER A 75 4.83 -9.71 -7.58
N LEU A 76 4.66 -8.81 -8.55
CA LEU A 76 3.70 -8.98 -9.63
C LEU A 76 4.39 -9.73 -10.79
N ALA A 77 3.60 -10.38 -11.64
CA ALA A 77 4.06 -11.11 -12.82
C ALA A 77 4.37 -10.18 -14.00
#